data_AF-A0AAI8VEI0-F1
#
_entry.id   AF-A0AAI8VEI0-F1
#
_cell.length_a   1.000
_cell.length_b   1.000
_cell.length_c   1.000
_cell.angle_alpha   90.00
_cell.angle_beta   90.00
_cell.angle_gamma   90.00
#
_symmetry.space_group_name_H-M   'P 1'
#
loop_
_entity.id
_entity.type
_entity.pdbx_description
1 polymer ?
#
loop_
_entity_poly.entity_id
_entity_poly.type
_entity_poly.pdbx_seq_one_letter_code
_entity_poly.pdbx_strand_id
1 'polypeptide(L)'
;MVNLNNALLAAGAFATFAVAAPTQAAVFERDVKHADTVTCPITGVSNFGKTFKKDDIEADIKANPDPNNQNSGFPKEYRYSGSGGSWPFTKDTHCDDMKDKGDKIYEIPIGPSGQAWKTFGNNPGTYRVLFSLDGGDQIFCGVTAHASKTDFSKVVGCED
;
A
#
# COMPACT_ATOMS: atom_id res chain seq x y z
N MET A 1 23.98 -16.00 -58.69
CA MET A 1 22.95 -15.23 -59.42
C MET A 1 22.19 -16.18 -60.33
N VAL A 2 20.90 -15.89 -60.59
CA VAL A 2 19.82 -16.74 -61.18
C VAL A 2 19.24 -17.73 -60.15
N ASN A 3 17.96 -17.82 -59.76
CA ASN A 3 16.62 -17.24 -60.01
C ASN A 3 15.61 -18.38 -60.32
N LEU A 4 14.59 -18.50 -59.45
CA LEU A 4 13.26 -19.10 -59.55
C LEU A 4 12.99 -20.44 -60.29
N ASN A 5 12.49 -21.44 -59.54
CA ASN A 5 11.10 -21.97 -59.57
C ASN A 5 10.90 -23.50 -59.51
N ASN A 6 9.87 -23.87 -58.74
CA ASN A 6 9.03 -25.08 -58.76
C ASN A 6 9.49 -26.36 -58.04
N ALA A 7 8.91 -26.59 -56.85
CA ALA A 7 8.21 -27.83 -56.48
C ALA A 7 7.59 -27.62 -55.07
N LEU A 8 6.32 -27.26 -54.97
CA LEU A 8 5.20 -28.21 -54.80
C LEU A 8 5.27 -29.02 -53.48
N LEU A 9 4.65 -28.44 -52.45
CA LEU A 9 3.80 -29.08 -51.42
C LEU A 9 4.21 -30.48 -50.91
N ALA A 10 4.66 -30.54 -49.65
CA ALA A 10 4.43 -31.70 -48.80
C ALA A 10 4.15 -31.27 -47.36
N ALA A 11 2.89 -31.49 -46.99
CA ALA A 11 2.32 -31.67 -45.66
C ALA A 11 3.24 -31.54 -44.44
N GLY A 12 2.86 -30.62 -43.56
CA GLY A 12 3.30 -30.59 -42.18
C GLY A 12 2.43 -29.61 -41.40
N ALA A 13 1.23 -30.04 -41.04
CA ALA A 13 0.39 -29.33 -40.07
C ALA A 13 1.12 -29.33 -38.72
N PHE A 14 2.00 -28.34 -38.53
CA PHE A 14 2.55 -28.03 -37.22
C PHE A 14 1.57 -27.07 -36.58
N ALA A 15 0.76 -27.61 -35.67
CA ALA A 15 0.01 -26.84 -34.70
C ALA A 15 0.97 -25.80 -34.09
N THR A 16 0.76 -24.53 -34.43
CA THR A 16 1.38 -23.43 -33.70
C THR A 16 0.73 -23.44 -32.33
N PHE A 17 1.33 -24.18 -31.39
CA PHE A 17 1.18 -23.85 -29.99
C PHE A 17 1.70 -22.43 -29.86
N ALA A 18 0.77 -21.47 -29.92
CA ALA A 18 1.01 -20.14 -29.43
C ALA A 18 1.37 -20.33 -27.97
N VAL A 19 2.67 -20.35 -27.67
CA VAL A 19 3.18 -20.19 -26.32
C VAL A 19 2.65 -18.83 -25.94
N ALA A 20 1.58 -18.79 -25.14
CA ALA A 20 1.08 -17.55 -24.59
C ALA A 20 2.29 -16.89 -23.94
N ALA A 21 2.72 -15.76 -24.49
CA ALA A 21 3.72 -14.94 -23.85
C ALA A 21 3.20 -14.74 -22.42
N PRO A 22 4.01 -15.03 -21.38
CA PRO A 22 3.58 -14.77 -20.02
C PRO A 22 3.18 -13.31 -19.99
N THR A 23 1.88 -13.05 -19.89
CA THR A 23 1.36 -11.69 -19.77
C THR A 23 1.98 -11.18 -18.49
N GLN A 24 2.97 -10.30 -18.61
CA GLN A 24 3.44 -9.50 -17.49
C GLN A 24 2.17 -8.95 -16.85
N ALA A 25 1.90 -9.37 -15.61
CA ALA A 25 0.89 -8.71 -14.81
C ALA A 25 1.29 -7.25 -14.80
N ALA A 26 0.50 -6.40 -15.45
CA ALA A 26 0.74 -4.97 -15.45
C ALA A 26 0.88 -4.56 -13.99
N VAL A 27 2.04 -4.00 -13.63
CA VAL A 27 2.18 -3.35 -12.34
C VAL A 27 1.30 -2.11 -12.45
N PHE A 28 0.07 -2.21 -11.95
CA PHE A 28 -0.84 -1.08 -11.87
C PHE A 28 -0.28 -0.13 -10.82
N GLU A 29 0.49 0.87 -11.25
CA GLU A 29 0.82 2.01 -10.41
C GLU A 29 -0.47 2.79 -10.17
N ARG A 30 -0.85 2.92 -8.90
CA ARG A 30 -2.02 3.67 -8.45
C ARG A 30 -1.59 5.02 -7.91
N ASP A 31 -2.27 6.08 -8.32
CA ASP A 31 -2.02 7.42 -7.79
C ASP A 31 -2.38 7.49 -6.30
N VAL A 32 -1.64 8.31 -5.56
CA VAL A 32 -1.99 8.64 -4.16
C VAL A 32 -2.71 9.97 -4.17
N LYS A 33 -3.87 10.04 -3.51
CA LYS A 33 -4.66 11.27 -3.37
C LYS A 33 -4.74 11.67 -1.91
N HIS A 34 -4.89 12.97 -1.68
CA HIS A 34 -5.15 13.58 -0.37
C HIS A 34 -4.09 13.33 0.71
N ALA A 35 -2.87 12.93 0.34
CA ALA A 35 -1.77 12.87 1.29
C ALA A 35 -1.45 14.28 1.81
N ASP A 36 -1.39 14.40 3.14
CA ASP A 36 -1.11 15.64 3.85
C ASP A 36 0.11 15.45 4.76
N THR A 37 0.77 16.57 5.14
CA THR A 37 1.83 16.51 6.16
C THR A 37 1.18 16.26 7.52
N VAL A 38 1.61 15.22 8.22
CA VAL A 38 1.01 14.80 9.49
C VAL A 38 2.04 14.89 10.60
N THR A 39 1.66 15.54 11.70
CA THR A 39 2.43 15.56 12.93
C THR A 39 1.77 14.66 13.98
N CYS A 40 2.54 13.73 14.52
CA CYS A 40 2.12 12.85 15.61
C CYS A 40 2.55 13.46 16.96
N PRO A 41 1.64 13.97 17.80
CA PRO A 41 1.98 14.29 19.18
C PRO A 41 2.03 12.99 19.97
N ILE A 42 3.23 12.44 20.20
CA ILE A 42 3.34 11.21 21.01
C ILE A 42 3.88 11.53 22.39
N THR A 43 2.98 11.79 23.33
CA THR A 43 3.26 11.77 24.76
C THR A 43 3.11 10.33 25.27
N GLY A 44 4.22 9.69 25.64
CA GLY A 44 4.22 8.35 26.28
C GLY A 44 4.94 7.23 25.51
N VAL A 45 5.23 7.42 24.22
CA VAL A 45 6.22 6.61 23.50
C VAL A 45 7.48 7.47 23.47
N SER A 46 8.64 6.92 23.81
CA SER A 46 9.89 7.69 23.99
C SER A 46 10.45 8.38 22.73
N ASN A 47 9.66 8.51 21.67
CA ASN A 47 10.01 9.22 20.47
C ASN A 47 9.20 10.51 20.49
N PHE A 48 9.88 11.63 20.72
CA PHE A 48 9.32 12.98 20.57
C PHE A 48 8.48 13.11 19.30
N GLY A 49 7.50 14.01 19.34
CA GLY A 49 6.53 14.21 18.27
C GLY A 49 7.16 14.18 16.87
N LYS A 50 6.50 13.50 15.96
CA LYS A 50 7.06 13.11 14.66
C LYS A 50 6.27 13.71 13.53
N THR A 51 6.93 14.49 12.68
CA THR A 51 6.32 15.00 11.46
C THR A 51 6.71 14.13 10.27
N PHE A 52 5.70 13.69 9.52
CA PHE A 52 5.83 12.97 8.25
C PHE A 52 5.40 13.90 7.14
N LYS A 53 6.28 14.14 6.18
CA LYS A 53 5.97 15.01 5.05
C LYS A 53 5.06 14.28 4.07
N LYS A 54 4.22 15.05 3.40
CA LYS A 54 3.36 14.57 2.31
C LYS A 54 4.11 13.68 1.31
N ASP A 55 5.23 14.16 0.78
CA ASP A 55 5.97 13.46 -0.28
C ASP A 55 6.50 12.10 0.18
N ASP A 56 6.89 12.00 1.45
CA ASP A 56 7.36 10.76 2.06
C ASP A 56 6.22 9.75 2.22
N ILE A 57 5.04 10.22 2.64
CA ILE A 57 3.83 9.40 2.75
C ILE A 57 3.42 8.87 1.37
N GLU A 58 3.39 9.74 0.37
CA GLU A 58 3.06 9.34 -1.01
C GLU A 58 4.05 8.33 -1.56
N ALA A 59 5.35 8.56 -1.34
CA ALA A 59 6.40 7.64 -1.78
C ALA A 59 6.26 6.27 -1.12
N ASP A 60 5.97 6.20 0.18
CA ASP A 60 5.77 4.94 0.89
C ASP A 60 4.54 4.19 0.41
N ILE A 61 3.41 4.88 0.18
CA ILE A 61 2.20 4.24 -0.36
C ILE A 61 2.49 3.67 -1.76
N LYS A 62 3.12 4.46 -2.65
CA LYS A 62 3.45 4.02 -4.01
C LYS A 62 4.47 2.88 -4.07
N ALA A 63 5.42 2.82 -3.15
CA ALA A 63 6.46 1.79 -3.13
C ALA A 63 5.99 0.41 -2.62
N ASN A 64 4.75 0.31 -2.13
CA ASN A 64 4.17 -0.94 -1.68
C ASN A 64 3.31 -1.60 -2.77
N PRO A 65 3.27 -2.94 -2.83
CA PRO A 65 2.46 -3.66 -3.81
C PRO A 65 0.96 -3.40 -3.57
N ASP A 66 0.14 -3.64 -4.61
CA ASP A 66 -1.33 -3.59 -4.48
C ASP A 66 -1.78 -4.56 -3.37
N PRO A 67 -2.51 -4.08 -2.35
CA PRO A 67 -2.95 -4.92 -1.24
C PRO A 67 -3.82 -6.11 -1.68
N ASN A 68 -4.52 -6.01 -2.81
CA ASN A 68 -5.34 -7.10 -3.33
C ASN A 68 -4.52 -8.23 -3.97
N ASN A 69 -3.22 -8.02 -4.21
CA ASN A 69 -2.35 -8.97 -4.91
C ASN A 69 -1.20 -9.50 -4.02
N GLN A 70 -1.30 -9.35 -2.70
CA GLN A 70 -0.26 -9.76 -1.77
C GLN A 70 -0.70 -10.92 -0.88
N ASN A 71 0.15 -11.96 -0.81
CA ASN A 71 -0.13 -13.18 -0.04
C ASN A 71 0.38 -13.13 1.43
N SER A 72 1.27 -12.19 1.77
CA SER A 72 1.74 -11.99 3.15
C SER A 72 2.51 -10.67 3.29
N GLY A 73 2.45 -10.05 4.47
CA GLY A 73 3.18 -8.82 4.78
C GLY A 73 2.34 -7.55 4.66
N PHE A 74 2.99 -6.43 4.35
CA PHE A 74 2.36 -5.12 4.15
C PHE A 74 2.32 -4.74 2.66
N PRO A 75 1.26 -4.05 2.19
CA PRO A 75 0.12 -3.54 2.96
C PRO A 75 -0.80 -4.65 3.48
N LYS A 76 -1.44 -4.42 4.63
CA LYS A 76 -2.43 -5.35 5.22
C LYS A 76 -3.68 -4.60 5.65
N GLU A 77 -4.80 -5.30 5.76
CA GLU A 77 -6.06 -4.70 6.21
C GLU A 77 -5.96 -4.22 7.66
N TYR A 78 -6.27 -2.95 7.88
CA TYR A 78 -6.44 -2.34 9.21
C TYR A 78 -7.86 -2.58 9.68
N ARG A 79 -8.02 -3.35 10.75
CA ARG A 79 -9.33 -3.67 11.32
C ARG A 79 -9.79 -2.55 12.24
N TYR A 80 -10.67 -1.68 11.75
CA TYR A 80 -11.26 -0.57 12.49
C TYR A 80 -12.66 -0.85 13.06
N SER A 81 -13.20 -2.04 12.79
CA SER A 81 -14.53 -2.49 13.24
C SER A 81 -14.46 -3.86 13.94
N GLY A 82 -15.49 -4.15 14.75
CA GLY A 82 -15.62 -5.41 15.49
C GLY A 82 -14.77 -5.47 16.76
N SER A 83 -14.54 -6.69 17.29
CA SER A 83 -13.84 -6.92 18.55
C SER A 83 -12.33 -6.64 18.51
N GLY A 84 -11.81 -6.20 17.36
CA GLY A 84 -10.37 -6.12 17.08
C GLY A 84 -9.82 -4.72 16.84
N GLY A 85 -10.67 -3.67 16.78
CA GLY A 85 -10.17 -2.31 16.63
C GLY A 85 -11.26 -1.26 16.53
N SER A 86 -10.85 -0.01 16.74
CA SER A 86 -11.65 1.19 16.58
C SER A 86 -11.00 2.10 15.55
N TRP A 87 -11.79 2.99 14.94
CA TRP A 87 -11.23 4.06 14.13
C TRP A 87 -10.31 4.92 15.02
N PRO A 88 -9.05 5.12 14.65
CA PRO A 88 -8.05 5.71 15.54
C PRO A 88 -8.05 7.25 15.50
N PHE A 89 -8.78 7.84 14.56
CA PHE A 89 -8.87 9.28 14.34
C PHE A 89 -10.10 9.86 15.03
N THR A 90 -9.93 11.04 15.62
CA THR A 90 -11.02 11.81 16.23
C THR A 90 -11.59 12.86 15.31
N LYS A 91 -10.81 13.28 14.31
CA LYS A 91 -11.23 14.20 13.24
C LYS A 91 -11.60 13.42 12.00
N ASP A 92 -12.39 14.07 11.15
CA ASP A 92 -12.78 13.50 9.88
C ASP A 92 -11.53 13.31 8.98
N THR A 93 -11.48 12.18 8.30
CA THR A 93 -10.43 11.81 7.35
C THR A 93 -10.99 11.67 5.94
N HIS A 94 -10.11 11.79 4.93
CA HIS A 94 -10.50 11.56 3.52
C HIS A 94 -10.98 10.12 3.24
N CYS A 95 -10.84 9.20 4.19
CA CYS A 95 -11.31 7.82 4.10
C CYS A 95 -12.61 7.55 4.85
N ASP A 96 -13.22 8.53 5.52
CA ASP A 96 -14.44 8.27 6.29
C ASP A 96 -15.59 7.82 5.41
N ASP A 97 -15.72 8.38 4.19
CA ASP A 97 -16.70 7.91 3.21
C ASP A 97 -16.49 6.43 2.83
N MET A 98 -15.23 6.00 2.74
CA MET A 98 -14.88 4.60 2.41
C MET A 98 -15.16 3.70 3.61
N LYS A 99 -14.75 4.14 4.80
CA LYS A 99 -15.02 3.48 6.08
C LYS A 99 -16.52 3.25 6.29
N ASP A 100 -17.34 4.26 6.04
CA ASP A 100 -18.78 4.21 6.29
C ASP A 100 -19.54 3.36 5.27
N LYS A 101 -18.98 3.18 4.06
CA LYS A 101 -19.44 2.18 3.08
C LYS A 101 -19.02 0.75 3.43
N GLY A 102 -18.13 0.58 4.41
CA GLY A 102 -17.58 -0.72 4.79
C GLY A 102 -16.41 -1.17 3.91
N ASP A 103 -15.76 -0.23 3.21
CA ASP A 103 -14.59 -0.54 2.40
C ASP A 103 -13.36 -0.84 3.28
N LYS A 104 -12.38 -1.51 2.67
CA LYS A 104 -11.16 -1.91 3.36
C LYS A 104 -10.23 -0.71 3.52
N ILE A 105 -9.76 -0.53 4.74
CA ILE A 105 -8.62 0.34 5.05
C ILE A 105 -7.39 -0.54 5.16
N TYR A 106 -6.29 -0.08 4.58
CA TYR A 106 -5.00 -0.76 4.60
C TYR A 106 -4.01 0.03 5.44
N GLU A 107 -3.09 -0.68 6.08
CA GLU A 107 -1.95 -0.11 6.77
C GLU A 107 -0.64 -0.52 6.11
N ILE A 108 0.32 0.41 6.07
CA ILE A 108 1.73 0.15 5.78
C ILE A 108 2.61 0.80 6.85
N PRO A 109 3.79 0.25 7.17
CA PRO A 109 4.75 0.93 8.02
C PRO A 109 5.36 2.12 7.29
N ILE A 110 5.61 3.19 8.04
CA ILE A 110 6.38 4.35 7.58
C ILE A 110 7.62 4.52 8.46
N GLY A 111 8.77 4.70 7.82
CA GLY A 111 10.03 4.87 8.53
C GLY A 111 10.07 6.19 9.31
N PRO A 112 10.85 6.27 10.40
CA PRO A 112 10.99 7.48 11.19
C PRO A 112 11.65 8.64 10.41
N SER A 113 12.10 8.50 9.17
CA SER A 113 12.59 9.66 8.40
C SER A 113 11.83 9.88 7.12
N GLY A 114 10.60 9.36 7.04
CA GLY A 114 9.83 9.35 5.80
C GLY A 114 10.43 8.46 4.70
N GLN A 115 11.45 7.65 5.04
CA GLN A 115 12.02 6.67 4.13
C GLN A 115 11.20 5.38 4.20
N ALA A 116 11.12 4.67 3.07
CA ALA A 116 10.46 3.39 2.96
C ALA A 116 10.89 2.41 4.04
N TRP A 117 9.94 1.88 4.79
CA TRP A 117 10.21 0.98 5.92
C TRP A 117 11.07 -0.22 5.54
N LYS A 118 10.96 -0.70 4.30
CA LYS A 118 11.77 -1.80 3.73
C LYS A 118 13.27 -1.50 3.76
N THR A 119 13.67 -0.24 3.89
CA THR A 119 15.08 0.18 4.01
C THR A 119 15.65 0.01 5.43
N PHE A 120 14.81 -0.21 6.46
CA PHE A 120 15.23 -0.27 7.87
C PHE A 120 15.15 -1.67 8.50
N GLY A 121 14.90 -2.71 7.69
CA GLY A 121 14.89 -4.11 8.12
C GLY A 121 13.50 -4.68 8.45
N ASN A 122 13.47 -5.80 9.18
CA ASN A 122 12.24 -6.58 9.42
C ASN A 122 11.31 -6.01 10.51
N ASN A 123 11.75 -4.99 11.26
CA ASN A 123 10.91 -4.35 12.26
C ASN A 123 10.11 -3.22 11.60
N PRO A 124 8.77 -3.32 11.51
CA PRO A 124 7.94 -2.28 10.89
C PRO A 124 7.87 -1.00 11.73
N GLY A 125 8.44 -0.97 12.94
CA GLY A 125 8.45 0.21 13.79
C GLY A 125 7.07 0.59 14.31
N THR A 126 6.98 1.80 14.86
CA THR A 126 5.83 2.28 15.63
C THR A 126 4.71 2.89 14.78
N TYR A 127 5.03 3.43 13.61
CA TYR A 127 4.12 4.26 12.83
C TYR A 127 3.55 3.51 11.63
N ARG A 128 2.30 3.77 11.30
CA ARG A 128 1.63 3.24 10.11
C ARG A 128 0.96 4.35 9.34
N VAL A 129 1.04 4.32 8.03
CA VAL A 129 0.18 5.08 7.14
C VAL A 129 -1.07 4.25 6.88
N LEU A 130 -2.24 4.85 7.06
CA LEU A 130 -3.51 4.26 6.67
C LEU A 130 -3.96 4.84 5.33
N PHE A 131 -4.44 3.98 4.44
CA PHE A 131 -5.00 4.37 3.15
C PHE A 131 -6.14 3.43 2.72
N SER A 132 -7.02 3.90 1.85
CA SER A 132 -8.07 3.11 1.20
C SER A 132 -7.82 3.01 -0.30
N LEU A 133 -8.53 2.12 -0.98
CA LEU A 133 -8.60 2.08 -2.43
C LEU A 133 -9.95 2.59 -2.90
N ASP A 134 -9.95 3.64 -3.72
CA ASP A 134 -11.15 4.11 -4.42
C ASP A 134 -10.93 4.01 -5.93
N GLY A 135 -11.57 3.01 -6.54
CA GLY A 135 -11.35 2.66 -7.94
C GLY A 135 -9.88 2.38 -8.25
N GLY A 136 -9.25 3.27 -9.02
CA GLY A 136 -7.84 3.21 -9.41
C GLY A 136 -6.88 3.94 -8.47
N ASP A 137 -7.40 4.72 -7.51
CA ASP A 137 -6.61 5.60 -6.66
C ASP A 137 -6.40 5.01 -5.26
N GLN A 138 -5.32 5.46 -4.60
CA GLN A 138 -5.00 5.20 -3.19
C GLN A 138 -5.31 6.47 -2.38
N ILE A 139 -6.31 6.41 -1.51
CA ILE A 139 -6.77 7.56 -0.72
C ILE A 139 -6.07 7.53 0.62
N PHE A 140 -5.27 8.55 0.94
CA PHE A 140 -4.63 8.65 2.25
C PHE A 140 -5.66 8.96 3.35
N CYS A 141 -5.66 8.17 4.42
CA CYS A 141 -6.56 8.36 5.56
C CYS A 141 -5.90 9.12 6.71
N GLY A 142 -4.60 8.90 6.93
CA GLY A 142 -3.88 9.48 8.06
C GLY A 142 -2.70 8.62 8.49
N VAL A 143 -1.96 9.09 9.49
CA VAL A 143 -0.90 8.32 10.14
C VAL A 143 -1.37 7.87 11.51
N THR A 144 -1.01 6.65 11.90
CA THR A 144 -1.27 6.13 13.25
C THR A 144 0.03 5.68 13.91
N ALA A 145 0.00 5.55 15.23
CA ALA A 145 1.13 5.06 16.00
C ALA A 145 0.69 4.10 17.11
N HIS A 146 1.55 3.15 17.44
CA HIS A 146 1.39 2.36 18.67
C HIS A 146 1.73 3.22 19.89
N ALA A 147 0.75 3.44 20.77
CA ALA A 147 0.88 4.29 21.97
C ALA A 147 1.73 3.64 23.09
N SER A 148 2.09 2.37 22.94
CA SER A 148 2.94 1.64 23.89
C SER A 148 3.99 0.81 23.16
N LYS A 149 5.19 0.73 23.75
CA LYS A 149 6.27 -0.17 23.29
C LYS A 149 6.03 -1.64 23.64
N THR A 150 5.14 -1.91 24.60
CA THR A 150 4.87 -3.25 25.12
C THR A 150 3.45 -3.73 24.80
N ASP A 151 2.57 -2.82 24.41
CA ASP A 151 1.19 -3.12 24.05
C ASP A 151 0.87 -2.54 22.67
N PHE A 152 1.07 -3.35 21.65
CA PHE A 152 0.84 -2.99 20.25
C PHE A 152 -0.65 -2.97 19.87
N SER A 153 -1.55 -3.35 20.78
CA SER A 153 -3.00 -3.26 20.53
C SER A 153 -3.52 -1.83 20.63
N LYS A 154 -2.79 -0.94 21.31
CA LYS A 154 -3.14 0.47 21.47
C LYS A 154 -2.61 1.29 20.30
N VAL A 155 -3.49 1.57 19.34
CA VAL A 155 -3.21 2.42 18.19
C VAL A 155 -3.92 3.75 18.37
N VAL A 156 -3.22 4.85 18.09
CA VAL A 156 -3.75 6.22 18.12
C VAL A 156 -3.53 6.91 16.79
N GLY A 157 -4.47 7.76 16.37
CA GLY A 157 -4.31 8.65 15.22
C GLY A 157 -3.31 9.76 15.51
N CYS A 158 -2.52 10.12 14.52
CA CYS A 158 -1.65 11.29 14.55
C CYS A 158 -2.42 12.50 14.05
N GLU A 159 -2.88 13.33 14.99
CA GLU A 159 -3.67 14.52 14.73
C GLU A 159 -3.07 15.67 15.55
N ASP A 160 -2.94 16.86 14.94
CA ASP A 160 -2.52 18.09 15.63
C ASP A 160 -3.61 18.69 16.53
#